data_AF-D6XV19-F1
#
_entry.id   AF-D6XV19-F1
#
_cell.length_a   1.000
_cell.length_b   1.000
_cell.length_c   1.000
_cell.angle_alpha   90.00
_cell.angle_beta   90.00
_cell.angle_gamma   90.00
#
_symmetry.space_group_name_H-M   'P 1'
#
loop_
_entity.id
_entity.type
_entity.pdbx_description
1 polymer ?
#
loop_
_entity_poly.entity_id
_entity_poly.type
_entity_poly.pdbx_seq_one_letter_code
_entity_poly.pdbx_strand_id
1 'polypeptide(L)' 'MFSRKGKMRREKDAELIALLDRFKRQADEQDARIHQSVNASPEIERQSKLARAKYYFLLREARHRRTRFQ' A
#
# COMPACT_ATOMS: atom_id res chain seq x y z
N MET A 1 7.20 -31.95 -3.94
CA MET A 1 7.29 -30.86 -2.94
C MET A 1 7.15 -29.42 -3.50
N PHE A 2 6.82 -29.19 -4.78
CA PHE A 2 6.78 -27.82 -5.37
C PHE A 2 5.42 -27.09 -5.27
N SER A 3 4.32 -27.80 -5.02
CA SER A 3 2.96 -27.22 -4.90
C SER A 3 2.82 -26.28 -3.69
N ARG A 4 3.36 -26.66 -2.52
CA ARG A 4 3.28 -25.83 -1.30
C ARG A 4 3.97 -24.48 -1.47
N LYS A 5 5.13 -24.44 -2.13
CA LYS A 5 5.89 -23.21 -2.38
C LYS A 5 5.17 -22.29 -3.38
N GLY A 6 4.53 -22.86 -4.41
CA GLY A 6 3.69 -22.10 -5.34
C GLY A 6 2.46 -21.49 -4.67
N LYS A 7 1.78 -22.26 -3.80
CA LYS A 7 0.64 -21.78 -3.01
C LYS A 7 1.03 -20.63 -2.09
N MET A 8 2.11 -20.81 -1.32
CA MET A 8 2.63 -19.79 -0.40
C MET A 8 2.99 -18.48 -1.11
N ARG A 9 3.58 -18.56 -2.32
CA ARG A 9 3.87 -17.36 -3.12
C ARG A 9 2.60 -16.60 -3.49
N ARG A 10 1.56 -17.31 -3.95
CA ARG A 10 0.26 -16.69 -4.30
C ARG A 10 -0.41 -16.04 -3.09
N GLU A 11 -0.37 -16.70 -1.93
CA GLU A 11 -0.92 -16.14 -0.69
C GLU A 11 -0.20 -14.83 -0.31
N LYS A 12 1.14 -14.82 -0.38
CA LYS A 12 1.93 -13.62 -0.08
C LYS A 12 1.79 -12.51 -1.11
N ASP A 13 1.58 -12.86 -2.38
CA ASP A 13 1.24 -11.88 -3.43
C ASP A 13 -0.14 -11.27 -3.18
N ALA A 14 -1.13 -12.07 -2.79
CA ALA A 14 -2.45 -11.56 -2.43
C ALA A 14 -2.40 -10.63 -1.20
N GLU A 15 -1.64 -11.00 -0.17
CA GLU A 15 -1.40 -10.13 1.00
C GLU A 15 -0.71 -8.82 0.59
N LEU A 16 0.28 -8.87 -0.30
CA LEU A 16 0.99 -7.68 -0.80
C LEU A 16 0.04 -6.73 -1.55
N ILE A 17 -0.83 -7.27 -2.40
CA ILE A 17 -1.85 -6.49 -3.13
C ILE A 17 -2.83 -5.85 -2.15
N ALA A 18 -3.32 -6.61 -1.17
CA ALA A 18 -4.25 -6.08 -0.16
C ALA A 18 -3.62 -4.94 0.66
N LEU A 19 -2.32 -5.04 0.99
CA LEU A 19 -1.59 -3.96 1.67
C LEU A 19 -1.40 -2.74 0.78
N LEU A 20 -1.12 -2.93 -0.51
CA LEU A 20 -1.03 -1.83 -1.49
C LEU A 20 -2.33 -1.04 -1.56
N ASP A 21 -3.46 -1.73 -1.72
CA ASP A 21 -4.78 -1.10 -1.78
C ASP A 21 -5.12 -0.35 -0.49
N ARG A 22 -4.81 -0.95 0.67
CA ARG A 22 -5.02 -0.31 1.97
C ARG A 22 -4.24 0.99 2.09
N PHE A 23 -2.93 0.98 1.81
CA PHE A 23 -2.11 2.18 1.99
C PHE A 23 -2.40 3.24 0.95
N LYS A 24 -2.80 2.84 -0.26
CA LYS A 24 -3.29 3.78 -1.28
C LYS A 24 -4.55 4.50 -0.80
N ARG A 25 -5.58 3.75 -0.39
CA ARG A 25 -6.83 4.33 0.14
C ARG A 25 -6.57 5.23 1.35
N GLN A 26 -5.72 4.80 2.27
CA GLN A 26 -5.38 5.61 3.44
C GLN A 26 -4.70 6.93 3.05
N ALA A 27 -3.78 6.91 2.08
CA ALA A 27 -3.15 8.13 1.58
C ALA A 27 -4.20 9.04 0.90
N ASP A 28 -5.04 8.48 0.03
CA ASP A 28 -6.07 9.23 -0.70
C ASP A 28 -7.10 9.86 0.27
N GLU A 29 -7.55 9.12 1.29
CA GLU A 29 -8.47 9.63 2.33
C GLU A 29 -7.84 10.74 3.16
N GLN A 30 -6.56 10.59 3.53
CA GLN A 30 -5.84 11.62 4.30
C GLN A 30 -5.62 12.87 3.45
N ASP A 31 -5.33 12.71 2.16
CA ASP A 31 -5.20 13.83 1.22
C ASP A 31 -6.53 14.57 1.04
N ALA A 32 -7.64 13.84 0.87
CA ALA A 32 -8.97 14.44 0.80
C ALA A 32 -9.30 15.25 2.07
N ARG A 33 -8.94 14.74 3.26
CA ARG A 33 -9.11 15.46 4.53
C ARG A 33 -8.23 16.70 4.63
N ILE A 34 -6.99 16.64 4.15
CA ILE A 34 -6.09 17.81 4.09
C ILE A 34 -6.69 18.88 3.19
N HIS A 35 -7.18 18.52 2.00
CA HIS A 35 -7.79 19.46 1.06
C HIS A 35 -9.08 20.12 1.57
N GLN A 36 -9.86 19.42 2.40
CA GLN A 36 -11.10 19.93 2.98
C GLN A 36 -10.88 20.73 4.29
N SER A 37 -9.72 20.62 4.93
CA SER A 37 -9.43 21.32 6.18
C SER A 37 -8.61 22.59 5.94
N VAL A 38 -9.14 23.74 6.35
CA VAL A 38 -8.43 25.04 6.32
C VAL A 38 -7.19 25.06 7.23
N ASN A 39 -7.09 24.12 8.19
CA ASN A 39 -5.92 23.87 9.03
C ASN A 39 -5.64 22.37 9.09
N ALA A 40 -4.97 21.82 8.09
CA ALA A 40 -4.46 20.45 8.18
C ALA A 40 -3.43 20.37 9.32
N SER A 41 -3.72 19.55 10.34
CA SER A 41 -2.77 19.34 11.43
C SER A 41 -1.49 18.70 10.89
N PRO A 42 -0.29 19.13 11.33
CA PRO A 42 1.00 18.53 10.95
C PRO A 42 1.04 17.00 11.10
N GLU A 43 0.26 16.46 12.04
CA GLU A 43 0.16 15.02 12.25
C GLU A 43 -0.55 14.30 11.08
N ILE A 44 -1.58 14.90 10.49
CA ILE A 44 -2.30 14.34 9.34
C ILE A 44 -1.38 14.31 8.11
N GLU A 45 -0.62 15.39 7.88
CA GLU A 45 0.38 15.42 6.81
C GLU A 45 1.47 14.36 7.01
N ARG A 46 1.98 14.22 8.24
CA ARG A 46 2.99 13.21 8.58
C ARG A 46 2.47 11.80 8.31
N GLN A 47 1.22 11.52 8.68
CA GLN A 47 0.60 10.23 8.43
C GLN A 47 0.40 9.97 6.93
N SER A 48 -0.04 10.97 6.15
CA SER A 48 -0.18 10.84 4.69
C SER A 48 1.17 10.53 4.03
N LYS A 49 2.22 11.29 4.38
CA LYS A 49 3.59 11.05 3.90
C LYS A 49 4.06 9.63 4.22
N LEU A 50 3.79 9.13 5.44
CA LEU A 50 4.15 7.79 5.86
C LEU A 50 3.36 6.71 5.08
N ALA A 51 2.05 6.90 4.88
CA ALA A 51 1.21 5.98 4.11
C ALA A 51 1.70 5.88 2.66
N ARG A 52 1.99 7.02 2.01
CA ARG A 52 2.57 7.06 0.66
C ARG A 52 3.93 6.36 0.59
N ALA A 53 4.81 6.59 1.56
CA ALA A 53 6.11 5.92 1.61
C ALA A 53 5.96 4.38 1.68
N LYS A 54 5.04 3.88 2.52
CA LYS A 54 4.71 2.45 2.59
C LYS A 54 4.16 1.92 1.28
N TYR A 55 3.24 2.64 0.65
CA TYR A 55 2.69 2.28 -0.66
C TYR A 55 3.79 2.17 -1.72
N TYR A 56 4.65 3.17 -1.87
CA TYR A 56 5.73 3.15 -2.86
C TYR A 56 6.76 2.04 -2.60
N PHE A 57 7.08 1.77 -1.34
CA PHE A 57 7.95 0.66 -0.98
C PHE A 57 7.35 -0.68 -1.42
N LEU A 58 6.08 -0.94 -1.11
CA LEU A 58 5.40 -2.17 -1.52
C LEU A 58 5.20 -2.25 -3.04
N LEU A 59 5.04 -1.11 -3.72
CA LEU A 59 4.91 -1.07 -5.17
C LEU A 59 6.20 -1.48 -5.85
N ARG A 60 7.35 -1.03 -5.31
CA ARG A 60 8.68 -1.49 -5.75
C ARG A 60 8.83 -2.99 -5.53
N GLU A 61 8.39 -3.51 -4.39
CA GLU A 61 8.44 -4.94 -4.08
C GLU A 61 7.57 -5.77 -5.04
N ALA A 62 6.34 -5.34 -5.30
CA ALA A 62 5.44 -6.01 -6.26
C ALA A 62 6.03 -6.05 -7.67
N ARG A 63 6.69 -4.97 -8.11
CA ARG A 63 7.42 -4.93 -9.38
C ARG A 63 8.60 -5.89 -9.39
N HIS A 64 9.37 -5.95 -8.31
CA HIS A 64 10.51 -6.86 -8.19
C HIS A 64 10.06 -8.33 -8.27
N ARG A 65 8.96 -8.67 -7.60
CA ARG A 65 8.35 -10.02 -7.60
C ARG A 65 7.63 -10.39 -8.88
N ARG A 66 7.37 -9.42 -9.78
CA ARG A 66 6.48 -9.55 -10.94
C ARG A 66 5.11 -10.08 -10.53
N THR A 67 4.61 -9.61 -9.39
CA THR A 67 3.30 -9.97 -8.87
C THR A 67 2.24 -9.65 -9.92
N ARG A 68 1.37 -10.62 -10.23
CA ARG A 68 0.24 -10.41 -11.14
C ARG A 68 -0.95 -9.87 -10.35
N PHE A 69 -1.34 -8.64 -10.64
CA PHE A 69 -2.66 -8.13 -10.29
C PHE A 69 -3.67 -8.86 -11.19
N GLN A 70 -4.54 -9.67 -10.59
CA GLN A 70 -5.61 -10.39 -11.30
C GLN A 70 -6.87 -9.54 -11.31
#